data_AF-A0A7Y2H2Z0-F1
#
_entry.id   AF-A0A7Y2H2Z0-F1
#
_cell.length_a   1.000
_cell.length_b   1.000
_cell.length_c   1.000
_cell.angle_alpha   90.00
_cell.angle_beta   90.00
_cell.angle_gamma   90.00
#
_symmetry.space_group_name_H-M   'P 1'
#
loop_
_entity.id
_entity.type
_entity.pdbx_description
1 polymer ?
#
loop_
_entity_poly.entity_id
_entity_poly.type
_entity_poly.pdbx_seq_one_letter_code
_entity_poly.pdbx_strand_id
1 'polypeptide(L)'
;MSRAHNFCAGPCTLPLSVLTELGDEMTDFEGTGMSVIEMSHRSADYEAIHNETIDLLRRLSGVPDEFQVLLVQGGATLQFAMIPQNLLPPDGRAGYVLSGAWGKKAFEDAARVGTAYRA
;
A
#
# COMPACT_ATOMS: atom_id res chain seq x y z
N MET A 1 -4.73 -2.12 -33.17
CA MET A 1 -5.83 -2.07 -32.19
C MET A 1 -5.65 -0.84 -31.32
N SER A 2 -6.70 -0.09 -30.99
CA SER A 2 -6.64 1.02 -30.03
C SER A 2 -6.67 0.50 -28.59
N ARG A 3 -5.95 1.15 -27.68
CA ARG A 3 -5.95 0.83 -26.25
C ARG A 3 -7.33 1.13 -25.65
N ALA A 4 -7.86 0.23 -24.82
CA ALA A 4 -9.17 0.41 -24.19
C ALA A 4 -9.16 1.55 -23.14
N HIS A 5 -10.29 2.27 -23.03
CA HIS A 5 -10.55 3.16 -21.91
C HIS A 5 -11.15 2.35 -20.76
N ASN A 6 -10.33 2.02 -19.76
CA ASN A 6 -10.73 1.22 -18.62
C ASN A 6 -11.14 2.12 -17.42
N PHE A 7 -12.41 2.01 -17.02
CA PHE A 7 -13.05 2.76 -15.93
C PHE A 7 -13.25 1.92 -14.65
N CYS A 8 -12.56 0.79 -14.51
CA CYS A 8 -12.63 -0.03 -13.29
C CYS A 8 -12.21 0.76 -12.04
N ALA A 9 -12.96 0.56 -10.95
CA ALA A 9 -12.70 1.21 -9.65
C ALA A 9 -11.52 0.61 -8.86
N GLY A 10 -11.05 -0.59 -9.24
CA GLY A 10 -9.98 -1.30 -8.55
C GLY A 10 -9.98 -2.81 -8.88
N PRO A 11 -8.86 -3.40 -9.38
CA PRO A 11 -7.67 -2.72 -9.89
C PRO A 11 -8.00 -1.73 -11.03
N CYS A 12 -7.20 -0.68 -11.20
CA CYS A 12 -7.46 0.41 -12.14
C CYS A 12 -6.35 0.58 -13.19
N THR A 13 -6.55 1.50 -14.13
CA THR A 13 -5.61 1.77 -15.23
C THR A 13 -4.30 2.37 -14.73
N LEU A 14 -3.18 1.78 -15.15
CA LEU A 14 -1.84 2.38 -15.02
C LEU A 14 -1.47 3.23 -16.25
N PRO A 15 -0.60 4.24 -16.09
CA PRO A 15 -0.01 4.97 -17.21
C PRO A 15 0.66 4.01 -18.20
N LEU A 16 0.51 4.27 -19.50
CA LEU A 16 1.09 3.40 -20.54
C LEU A 16 2.61 3.35 -20.45
N SER A 17 3.28 4.48 -20.16
CA SER A 17 4.73 4.53 -20.02
C SER A 17 5.26 3.53 -18.99
N VAL A 18 4.62 3.43 -17.82
CA VAL A 18 4.99 2.48 -16.76
C VAL A 18 4.86 1.03 -17.22
N LEU A 19 3.80 0.72 -17.96
CA LEU A 19 3.62 -0.65 -18.49
C LEU A 19 4.63 -1.00 -19.57
N THR A 20 5.03 -0.01 -20.39
CA THR A 20 6.05 -0.20 -21.42
C THR A 20 7.40 -0.47 -20.77
N GLU A 21 7.81 0.36 -19.81
CA GLU A 21 9.05 0.19 -19.05
C GLU A 21 9.11 -1.17 -18.33
N LEU A 22 8.05 -1.54 -17.60
CA LEU A 22 7.96 -2.88 -16.98
C LEU A 22 8.05 -4.02 -18.00
N GLY A 23 7.54 -3.81 -19.22
CA GLY A 23 7.61 -4.79 -20.29
C GLY A 23 9.03 -4.94 -20.85
N ASP A 24 9.71 -3.81 -21.05
CA ASP A 24 11.07 -3.74 -21.57
C ASP A 24 12.08 -4.34 -20.56
N GLU A 25 11.83 -4.21 -19.26
CA GLU A 25 12.71 -4.67 -18.17
C GLU A 25 12.32 -6.03 -17.57
N MET A 26 11.26 -6.68 -18.08
CA MET A 26 10.67 -7.87 -17.45
C MET A 26 11.69 -9.01 -17.24
N THR A 27 12.60 -9.19 -18.19
CA THR A 27 13.61 -10.27 -18.17
C THR A 27 14.99 -9.83 -17.69
N ASP A 28 15.24 -8.52 -17.65
CA ASP A 28 16.50 -7.94 -17.22
C ASP A 28 16.24 -6.52 -16.72
N PHE A 29 16.15 -6.37 -15.40
CA PHE A 29 15.99 -5.07 -14.77
C PHE A 29 17.33 -4.35 -14.75
N GLU A 30 17.40 -3.18 -15.39
CA GLU A 30 18.57 -2.29 -15.41
C GLU A 30 19.92 -2.94 -15.73
N GLY A 31 19.93 -4.05 -16.50
CA GLY A 31 21.16 -4.76 -16.88
C GLY A 31 21.77 -5.62 -15.77
N THR A 32 21.00 -5.92 -14.72
CA THR A 32 21.39 -6.87 -13.65
C THR A 32 21.47 -8.32 -14.15
N GLY A 33 20.94 -8.61 -15.32
CA GLY A 33 20.86 -9.94 -15.92
C GLY A 33 19.74 -10.81 -15.32
N MET A 34 18.82 -10.21 -14.55
CA MET A 34 17.70 -10.90 -13.89
C MET A 34 16.46 -10.00 -13.83
N SER A 35 15.28 -10.62 -13.75
CA SER A 35 14.05 -9.92 -13.45
C SER A 35 14.03 -9.41 -12.00
N VAL A 36 13.35 -8.29 -11.75
CA VAL A 36 13.06 -7.82 -10.36
C VAL A 36 12.34 -8.89 -9.53
N ILE A 37 11.61 -9.80 -10.17
CA ILE A 37 10.87 -10.90 -9.52
C ILE A 37 11.83 -11.99 -9.01
N GLU A 38 13.01 -12.13 -9.61
CA GLU A 38 14.04 -13.11 -9.25
C GLU A 38 15.03 -12.57 -8.21
N MET A 39 15.08 -11.24 -8.04
CA MET A 39 15.98 -10.59 -7.11
C MET A 39 15.71 -11.00 -5.67
N SER A 40 16.79 -11.19 -4.92
CA SER A 40 16.70 -11.28 -3.46
C SER A 40 16.25 -9.94 -2.89
N HIS A 41 15.24 -9.94 -2.02
CA HIS A 41 14.83 -8.74 -1.26
C HIS A 41 15.93 -8.17 -0.33
N ARG A 42 17.09 -8.82 -0.26
CA ARG A 42 18.27 -8.40 0.51
C ARG A 42 19.45 -8.01 -0.39
N SER A 43 19.31 -8.05 -1.72
CA SER A 43 20.37 -7.56 -2.61
C SER A 43 20.42 -6.04 -2.58
N ALA A 44 21.59 -5.48 -2.89
CA ALA A 44 21.76 -4.03 -3.01
C ALA A 44 20.84 -3.44 -4.08
N ASP A 45 20.61 -4.18 -5.17
CA ASP A 45 19.73 -3.75 -6.26
C ASP A 45 18.28 -3.58 -5.78
N TYR A 46 17.73 -4.56 -5.05
CA TYR A 46 16.38 -4.43 -4.49
C TYR A 46 16.30 -3.39 -3.37
N GLU A 47 17.34 -3.31 -2.52
CA GLU A 47 17.40 -2.31 -1.45
C GLU A 47 17.34 -0.88 -2.00
N ALA A 48 18.01 -0.62 -3.14
CA ALA A 48 17.92 0.65 -3.84
C ALA A 48 16.48 0.96 -4.29
N ILE A 49 15.80 0.00 -4.95
CA ILE A 49 14.39 0.13 -5.38
C ILE A 49 13.48 0.45 -4.17
N HIS A 50 13.66 -0.28 -3.07
CA HIS A 50 12.85 -0.14 -1.87
C HIS A 50 13.00 1.26 -1.25
N ASN A 51 14.24 1.71 -1.05
CA ASN A 51 14.53 3.00 -0.42
C ASN A 51 14.09 4.16 -1.32
N GLU A 52 14.35 4.08 -2.63
CA GLU A 52 13.89 5.09 -3.57
C GLU A 52 12.36 5.20 -3.59
N THR A 53 11.64 4.06 -3.54
CA THR A 53 10.17 4.04 -3.48
C THR A 53 9.66 4.79 -2.25
N ILE A 54 10.27 4.56 -1.08
CA ILE A 54 9.91 5.25 0.17
C ILE A 54 10.20 6.75 0.05
N ASP A 55 11.35 7.15 -0.48
CA ASP A 55 11.75 8.54 -0.63
C ASP A 55 10.86 9.29 -1.63
N LEU A 56 10.50 8.66 -2.74
CA LEU A 56 9.53 9.19 -3.70
C LEU A 56 8.17 9.40 -3.04
N LEU A 57 7.68 8.43 -2.26
CA LEU A 57 6.39 8.57 -1.57
C LEU A 57 6.42 9.72 -0.55
N ARG A 58 7.50 9.83 0.24
CA ARG A 58 7.69 10.94 1.19
C ARG A 58 7.67 12.29 0.48
N ARG A 59 8.45 12.44 -0.60
CA ARG A 59 8.50 13.67 -1.39
C ARG A 59 7.14 14.02 -2.01
N LEU A 60 6.43 13.04 -2.56
CA LEU A 60 5.14 13.24 -3.21
C LEU A 60 4.05 13.66 -2.22
N SER A 61 4.04 13.08 -1.01
CA SER A 61 3.00 13.27 -0.02
C SER A 61 3.30 14.35 1.03
N GLY A 62 4.56 14.80 1.12
CA GLY A 62 5.00 15.78 2.12
C GLY A 62 4.96 15.24 3.55
N VAL A 63 5.14 13.93 3.73
CA VAL A 63 5.11 13.28 5.05
C VAL A 63 6.31 13.75 5.91
N PRO A 64 6.07 14.26 7.14
CA PRO A 64 7.15 14.70 8.02
C PRO A 64 8.09 13.56 8.48
N ASP A 65 9.29 13.94 8.93
CA ASP A 65 10.35 12.98 9.31
C ASP A 65 9.99 12.15 10.55
N GLU A 66 9.13 12.66 11.44
CA GLU A 66 8.66 11.95 12.63
C GLU A 66 7.70 10.79 12.32
N PHE A 67 7.17 10.71 11.11
CA PHE A 67 6.32 9.60 10.66
C PHE A 67 7.14 8.54 9.92
N GLN A 68 6.76 7.28 10.07
CA GLN A 68 7.34 6.15 9.33
C GLN A 68 6.47 5.81 8.11
N VAL A 69 7.11 5.48 6.98
CA VAL A 69 6.45 4.94 5.79
C VAL A 69 6.70 3.43 5.75
N LEU A 70 5.63 2.65 5.71
CA LEU A 70 5.70 1.18 5.73
C LEU A 70 5.08 0.60 4.45
N LEU A 71 5.80 -0.31 3.79
CA LEU A 71 5.29 -1.14 2.71
C LEU A 71 4.93 -2.52 3.28
N VAL A 72 3.64 -2.78 3.49
CA VAL A 72 3.16 -3.99 4.16
C VAL A 72 2.24 -4.82 3.28
N GLN A 73 2.23 -6.13 3.50
CA GLN A 73 1.38 -7.08 2.78
C GLN A 73 -0.10 -6.94 3.16
N GLY A 74 -0.96 -7.49 2.31
CA GLY A 74 -2.42 -7.40 2.42
C GLY A 74 -2.96 -6.18 1.68
N GLY A 75 -4.11 -5.68 2.13
CA GLY A 75 -4.73 -4.48 1.54
C GLY A 75 -5.48 -3.69 2.60
N ALA A 76 -6.21 -2.66 2.19
CA ALA A 76 -6.94 -1.77 3.09
C ALA A 76 -7.81 -2.52 4.11
N THR A 77 -8.49 -3.60 3.70
CA THR A 77 -9.33 -4.40 4.59
C THR A 77 -8.55 -5.07 5.71
N LEU A 78 -7.34 -5.57 5.46
CA LEU A 78 -6.51 -6.16 6.53
C LEU A 78 -6.13 -5.09 7.57
N GLN A 79 -5.88 -3.86 7.10
CA GLN A 79 -5.53 -2.75 7.97
C GLN A 79 -6.67 -2.34 8.91
N PHE A 80 -7.93 -2.64 8.58
CA PHE A 80 -9.07 -2.35 9.46
C PHE A 80 -8.95 -3.01 10.84
N ALA A 81 -8.40 -4.22 10.90
CA ALA A 81 -8.11 -4.91 12.17
C ALA A 81 -6.71 -4.57 12.71
N MET A 82 -5.71 -4.35 11.85
CA MET A 82 -4.35 -4.05 12.30
C MET A 82 -4.24 -2.69 13.00
N ILE A 83 -4.98 -1.67 12.55
CA ILE A 83 -4.97 -0.33 13.17
C ILE A 83 -5.33 -0.40 14.66
N PRO A 84 -6.49 -0.93 15.09
CA PRO A 84 -6.81 -1.04 16.51
C PRO A 84 -5.87 -2.00 17.26
N GLN A 85 -5.39 -3.09 16.65
CA GLN A 85 -4.43 -3.99 17.31
C GLN A 85 -3.10 -3.31 17.65
N ASN A 86 -2.67 -2.31 16.86
CA ASN A 86 -1.42 -1.59 17.10
C ASN A 86 -1.61 -0.33 17.95
N LEU A 87 -2.75 0.37 17.81
CA LEU A 87 -2.92 1.72 18.36
C LEU A 87 -3.94 1.81 19.51
N LEU A 88 -4.82 0.83 19.70
CA LEU A 88 -5.81 0.87 20.78
C LEU A 88 -5.15 0.44 22.10
N PRO A 89 -5.09 1.30 23.13
CA PRO A 89 -4.58 0.87 24.43
C PRO A 89 -5.52 -0.13 25.10
N PRO A 90 -5.06 -0.94 26.08
CA PRO A 90 -5.86 -2.01 26.70
C PRO A 90 -7.23 -1.58 27.22
N ASP A 91 -7.32 -0.40 27.84
CA ASP A 91 -8.57 0.18 28.37
C ASP A 91 -9.18 1.24 27.43
N GLY A 92 -8.68 1.30 26.20
CA GLY A 92 -9.07 2.27 25.19
C GLY A 92 -10.38 1.95 24.48
N ARG A 93 -10.97 2.98 23.87
CA ARG A 93 -12.12 2.85 22.98
C ARG A 93 -11.87 3.65 21.70
N ALA A 94 -12.13 3.07 20.54
CA ALA A 94 -11.96 3.72 19.24
C ALA A 94 -13.29 4.28 18.71
N GLY A 95 -13.31 5.57 18.36
CA GLY A 95 -14.45 6.22 17.70
C GLY A 95 -14.35 6.13 16.18
N TYR A 96 -15.44 5.73 15.52
CA TYR A 96 -15.51 5.60 14.06
C TYR A 96 -16.60 6.50 13.47
N VAL A 97 -16.22 7.39 12.55
CA VAL A 97 -17.16 8.21 11.77
C VAL A 97 -17.64 7.41 10.55
N LEU A 98 -18.93 7.09 10.51
CA LEU A 98 -19.50 6.24 9.47
C LEU A 98 -20.13 7.06 8.34
N SER A 99 -19.36 7.31 7.27
CA SER A 99 -19.78 8.08 6.09
C SER A 99 -20.00 7.23 4.82
N GLY A 100 -19.73 5.92 4.86
CA GLY A 100 -19.89 5.05 3.69
C GLY A 100 -19.51 3.59 3.95
N ALA A 101 -19.49 2.80 2.88
CA ALA A 101 -19.29 1.36 2.95
C ALA A 101 -17.95 0.97 3.60
N TRP A 102 -16.86 1.70 3.32
CA TRP A 102 -15.54 1.41 3.88
C TRP A 102 -15.44 1.70 5.37
N GLY A 103 -16.01 2.82 5.84
CA GLY A 103 -16.06 3.14 7.27
C GLY A 103 -16.87 2.10 8.07
N LYS A 104 -17.98 1.62 7.50
CA LYS A 104 -18.77 0.54 8.11
C LYS A 104 -17.96 -0.76 8.24
N LYS A 105 -17.27 -1.19 7.18
CA LYS A 105 -16.40 -2.38 7.23
C LYS A 105 -15.26 -2.23 8.23
N ALA A 106 -14.64 -1.05 8.29
CA ALA A 106 -13.57 -0.77 9.24
C ALA A 106 -14.06 -0.87 10.70
N PHE A 107 -15.25 -0.32 10.98
CA PHE A 107 -15.89 -0.44 12.30
C PHE A 107 -16.22 -1.89 12.67
N GLU A 108 -16.75 -2.67 11.72
CA GLU A 108 -17.07 -4.09 11.93
C GLU A 108 -15.84 -4.92 12.28
N ASP A 109 -14.70 -4.69 11.62
CA ASP A 109 -13.44 -5.39 11.92
C ASP A 109 -12.82 -4.90 13.23
N ALA A 110 -12.89 -3.61 13.53
CA ALA A 110 -12.38 -3.07 14.78
C ALA A 110 -13.11 -3.62 16.01
N ALA A 111 -14.44 -3.79 15.92
CA ALA A 111 -15.26 -4.36 16.99
C ALA A 111 -14.94 -5.84 17.30
N ARG A 112 -14.21 -6.55 16.41
CA ARG A 112 -13.77 -7.93 16.65
C ARG A 112 -12.52 -8.01 17.51
N VAL A 113 -11.73 -6.93 17.56
CA VAL A 113 -10.38 -6.94 18.15
C VAL A 113 -10.21 -5.88 19.23
N GLY A 114 -11.24 -5.06 19.50
CA GLY A 114 -11.23 -4.04 20.53
C GLY A 114 -12.59 -3.39 20.73
N THR A 115 -12.66 -2.42 21.65
CA THR A 115 -13.90 -1.68 21.91
C THR A 115 -14.05 -0.52 20.91
N ALA A 116 -14.93 -0.68 19.93
CA ALA A 116 -15.26 0.38 18.97
C ALA A 116 -16.66 0.98 19.24
N TYR A 117 -16.84 2.27 18.95
CA TYR A 117 -18.14 2.92 18.96
C TYR A 117 -18.29 3.87 17.76
N ARG A 118 -19.52 4.18 17.38
CA ARG A 118 -19.82 5.18 16.35
C ARG A 118 -19.66 6.58 16.95
N ALA A 119 -18.75 7.37 16.39
CA ALA A 119 -18.54 8.78 16.74
C ALA A 119 -19.57 9.68 16.06
#